data_AF-A0A3S2J564-F1
#
_entry.id   AF-A0A3S2J564-F1
#
_cell.length_a   1.000
_cell.length_b   1.000
_cell.length_c   1.000
_cell.angle_alpha   90.00
_cell.angle_beta   90.00
_cell.angle_gamma   90.00
#
_symmetry.space_group_name_H-M   'P 1'
#
loop_
_entity.id
_entity.type
_entity.pdbx_description
1 polymer ?
#
loop_
_entity_poly.entity_id
_entity_poly.type
_entity_poly.pdbx_seq_one_letter_code
_entity_poly.pdbx_strand_id
1 'polypeptide(L)'
;IGIDGHDICCHGYRWEEHFRLSVEQEADRIARAVDTIRRLTGQPPVGWYCRYGPSPDTRRLVVENGSFLYDSDAYNDDLPYWTKVGDKNHLVIPYALDTNDLKFAPGNNFSTGSSFFEYLRDSFETLAEEGRHWPRMMSI
;
A
#
# COMPACT_ATOMS: atom_id res chain seq x y z
N ILE A 1 -14.24 2.92 -10.06
CA ILE A 1 -13.76 3.81 -8.97
C ILE A 1 -14.77 4.96 -8.84
N GLY A 2 -15.45 5.09 -7.70
CA GLY A 2 -16.45 6.15 -7.45
C GLY A 2 -17.91 5.79 -7.74
N ILE A 3 -18.21 4.94 -8.73
CA ILE A 3 -19.59 4.47 -8.99
C ILE A 3 -19.96 3.25 -8.13
N ASP A 4 -19.02 2.32 -7.94
CA ASP A 4 -19.27 1.05 -7.24
C ASP A 4 -18.84 1.05 -5.76
N GLY A 5 -18.49 2.22 -5.21
CA GLY A 5 -18.10 2.36 -3.80
C GLY A 5 -16.69 1.88 -3.43
N HIS A 6 -15.83 1.60 -4.42
CA HIS A 6 -14.42 1.25 -4.16
C HIS A 6 -13.63 2.41 -3.56
N ASP A 7 -12.77 2.09 -2.59
CA ASP A 7 -11.80 3.01 -2.00
C ASP A 7 -10.73 3.46 -3.03
N ILE A 8 -10.15 4.64 -2.79
CA ILE A 8 -9.12 5.27 -3.61
C ILE A 8 -7.89 5.51 -2.75
N CYS A 9 -7.00 4.52 -2.73
CA CYS A 9 -5.69 4.65 -2.13
C CYS A 9 -4.77 5.50 -3.03
N CYS A 10 -4.00 6.41 -2.44
CA CYS A 10 -3.05 7.23 -3.17
C CYS A 10 -1.79 6.44 -3.50
N HIS A 11 -1.49 6.31 -4.79
CA HIS A 11 -0.34 5.57 -5.28
C HIS A 11 0.79 6.48 -5.80
N GLY A 12 0.99 7.61 -5.12
CA GLY A 12 1.90 8.67 -5.54
C GLY A 12 1.34 9.61 -6.60
N TYR A 13 1.98 10.77 -6.80
CA TYR A 13 1.64 11.69 -7.90
C TYR A 13 2.07 11.13 -9.25
N ARG A 14 3.16 10.36 -9.24
CA ARG A 14 3.71 9.64 -10.38
C ARG A 14 4.14 8.26 -9.92
N TRP A 15 4.16 7.33 -10.86
CA TRP A 15 4.86 6.06 -10.71
C TRP A 15 6.36 6.31 -10.81
N GLU A 16 6.98 6.66 -9.69
CA GLU A 16 8.40 7.02 -9.60
C GLU A 16 9.08 6.46 -8.33
N GLU A 17 10.41 6.39 -8.37
CA GLU A 17 11.25 5.90 -7.28
C GLU A 17 11.36 6.96 -6.17
N HIS A 18 10.45 6.92 -5.20
CA HIS A 18 10.38 7.92 -4.13
C HIS A 18 11.67 7.98 -3.29
N PHE A 19 12.33 6.84 -3.10
CA PHE A 19 13.65 6.75 -2.44
C PHE A 19 14.78 7.51 -3.16
N ARG A 20 14.56 8.03 -4.37
CA ARG A 20 15.53 8.88 -5.10
C ARG A 20 15.18 10.37 -5.07
N LEU A 21 14.01 10.74 -4.55
CA LEU A 21 13.58 12.13 -4.46
C LEU A 21 14.28 12.82 -3.28
N SER A 22 14.50 14.13 -3.40
CA SER A 22 14.77 14.94 -2.21
C SER A 22 13.52 15.02 -1.35
N VAL A 23 13.68 15.30 -0.05
CA VAL A 23 12.56 15.44 0.89
C VAL A 23 11.55 16.50 0.41
N GLU A 24 12.02 17.60 -0.16
CA GLU A 24 11.18 18.68 -0.69
C GLU A 24 10.41 18.23 -1.93
N GLN A 25 11.06 17.49 -2.82
CA GLN A 25 10.42 16.95 -4.02
C GLN A 25 9.34 15.94 -3.62
N GLU A 26 9.65 15.05 -2.69
CA GLU A 26 8.69 14.04 -2.21
C GLU A 26 7.49 14.69 -1.51
N ALA A 27 7.72 15.70 -0.66
CA ALA A 27 6.64 16.46 -0.02
C ALA A 27 5.72 17.16 -1.05
N ASP A 28 6.30 17.80 -2.09
CA ASP A 28 5.54 18.39 -3.20
C ASP A 28 4.72 17.32 -3.94
N ARG A 29 5.31 16.15 -4.20
CA ARG A 29 4.61 15.04 -4.87
C ARG A 29 3.44 14.52 -4.04
N ILE A 30 3.62 14.29 -2.75
CA ILE A 30 2.55 13.85 -1.85
C ILE A 30 1.40 14.87 -1.86
N ALA A 31 1.71 16.16 -1.68
CA ALA A 31 0.70 17.22 -1.67
C ALA A 31 -0.09 17.31 -2.99
N ARG A 32 0.61 17.23 -4.13
CA ARG A 32 -0.02 17.26 -5.46
C ARG A 32 -0.88 16.04 -5.74
N ALA A 33 -0.48 14.86 -5.25
CA ALA A 33 -1.28 13.65 -5.38
C ALA A 33 -2.60 13.77 -4.62
N VAL A 34 -2.54 14.24 -3.36
CA VAL A 34 -3.72 14.50 -2.52
C VAL A 34 -4.66 15.50 -3.17
N ASP A 35 -4.15 16.65 -3.64
CA ASP A 35 -4.96 17.67 -4.29
C ASP A 35 -5.61 17.15 -5.58
N THR A 36 -4.84 16.41 -6.39
CA THR A 36 -5.34 15.83 -7.64
C THR A 36 -6.49 14.85 -7.38
N ILE A 37 -6.32 13.92 -6.43
CA ILE A 37 -7.37 12.96 -6.08
C ILE A 37 -8.59 13.71 -5.54
N ARG A 38 -8.42 14.62 -4.58
CA ARG A 38 -9.52 15.43 -4.02
C ARG A 38 -10.31 16.16 -5.10
N ARG A 39 -9.63 16.78 -6.06
CA ARG A 39 -10.28 17.51 -7.16
C ARG A 39 -11.08 16.59 -8.09
N LEU A 40 -10.62 15.35 -8.29
CA LEU A 40 -11.26 14.39 -9.20
C LEU A 40 -12.39 13.60 -8.54
N THR A 41 -12.31 13.35 -7.24
CA THR A 41 -13.19 12.42 -6.52
C THR A 41 -14.09 13.13 -5.50
N GLY A 42 -13.80 14.40 -5.18
CA GLY A 42 -14.47 15.17 -4.13
C GLY A 42 -13.97 14.89 -2.71
N GLN A 43 -13.08 13.93 -2.52
CA GLN A 43 -12.55 13.53 -1.19
C GLN A 43 -11.04 13.31 -1.26
N PRO A 44 -10.26 13.70 -0.23
CA PRO A 44 -8.85 13.33 -0.18
C PRO A 44 -8.67 11.81 -0.03
N PRO A 45 -7.57 11.24 -0.54
CA PRO A 45 -7.23 9.85 -0.25
C PRO A 45 -6.91 9.69 1.23
N VAL A 46 -7.30 8.54 1.80
CA VAL A 46 -7.02 8.19 3.20
C VAL A 46 -5.97 7.09 3.36
N GLY A 47 -5.62 6.40 2.28
CA GLY A 47 -4.52 5.43 2.22
C GLY A 47 -3.38 5.92 1.33
N TRP A 48 -2.15 5.51 1.66
CA TRP A 48 -0.94 5.75 0.87
C TRP A 48 -0.18 4.45 0.58
N TYR A 49 0.38 4.33 -0.62
CA TYR A 49 1.32 3.28 -0.98
C TYR A 49 2.27 3.74 -2.09
N CYS A 50 3.58 3.55 -1.96
CA CYS A 50 4.52 3.82 -3.05
C CYS A 50 4.54 2.70 -4.08
N ARG A 51 4.81 3.04 -5.36
CA ARG A 51 4.99 2.02 -6.41
C ARG A 51 6.19 1.09 -6.16
N TYR A 52 7.36 1.69 -5.97
CA TYR A 52 8.60 0.94 -5.82
C TYR A 52 8.85 0.67 -4.34
N GLY A 53 9.37 1.68 -3.65
CA GLY A 53 9.50 1.67 -2.21
C GLY A 53 9.58 3.10 -1.70
N PRO A 54 9.28 3.30 -0.42
CA PRO A 54 9.40 4.59 0.22
C PRO A 54 10.88 5.00 0.35
N SER A 55 11.13 6.30 0.47
CA SER A 55 12.32 6.83 1.09
C SER A 55 12.26 6.64 2.62
N PRO A 56 13.36 6.83 3.36
CA PRO A 56 13.33 6.89 4.83
C PRO A 56 12.38 7.97 5.39
N ASP A 57 12.07 8.99 4.60
CA ASP A 57 11.25 10.14 4.98
C ASP A 57 9.76 10.00 4.60
N THR A 58 9.40 9.10 3.66
CA THR A 58 8.04 9.01 3.11
C THR A 58 6.97 8.94 4.19
N ARG A 59 7.09 8.02 5.16
CA ARG A 59 6.08 7.85 6.20
C ARG A 59 5.92 9.11 7.06
N ARG A 60 7.03 9.80 7.36
CA ARG A 60 7.00 11.07 8.08
C ARG A 60 6.24 12.12 7.26
N LEU A 61 6.54 12.25 5.97
CA LEU A 61 5.90 13.20 5.07
C LEU A 61 4.40 12.91 4.87
N VAL A 62 4.02 11.64 4.77
CA VAL A 62 2.61 11.17 4.70
C VAL A 62 1.86 11.60 5.97
N VAL A 63 2.43 11.37 7.15
CA VAL A 63 1.81 11.75 8.44
C VAL A 63 1.76 13.27 8.64
N GLU A 64 2.77 14.00 8.17
CA GLU A 64 2.83 15.46 8.20
C GLU A 64 1.79 16.09 7.27
N ASN A 65 1.54 15.51 6.09
CA ASN A 65 0.51 15.97 5.15
C ASN A 65 -0.89 15.97 5.79
N GLY A 66 -1.18 14.96 6.62
CA GLY A 66 -2.38 14.91 7.45
C GLY A 66 -3.66 14.41 6.76
N SER A 67 -3.59 14.00 5.49
CA SER A 67 -4.74 13.42 4.77
C SER A 67 -4.92 11.91 5.04
N PHE A 68 -3.86 11.22 5.45
CA PHE A 68 -3.80 9.76 5.46
C PHE A 68 -4.08 9.16 6.84
N LEU A 69 -4.94 8.15 6.87
CA LEU A 69 -5.23 7.31 8.02
C LEU A 69 -4.21 6.17 8.14
N TYR A 70 -3.74 5.65 7.00
CA TYR A 70 -2.78 4.55 6.95
C TYR A 70 -1.83 4.64 5.77
N ASP A 71 -0.72 3.91 5.86
CA ASP A 71 0.14 3.56 4.74
C ASP A 71 0.31 2.04 4.61
N SER A 72 0.64 1.59 3.40
CA SER A 72 0.91 0.18 3.09
C SER A 72 2.33 -0.05 2.58
N ASP A 73 3.26 0.86 2.87
CA ASP A 73 4.68 0.73 2.53
C ASP A 73 5.41 -0.17 3.55
N ALA A 74 4.87 -1.38 3.72
CA ALA A 74 5.39 -2.41 4.61
C ALA A 74 4.94 -3.80 4.13
N TYR A 75 5.82 -4.79 4.28
CA TYR A 75 5.61 -6.18 3.84
C TYR A 75 6.05 -7.16 4.94
N ASN A 76 5.82 -6.79 6.19
CA ASN A 76 6.51 -7.35 7.35
C ASN A 76 5.60 -7.97 8.40
N ASP A 77 4.29 -8.06 8.15
CA ASP A 77 3.32 -8.66 9.06
C ASP A 77 2.03 -9.03 8.29
N ASP A 78 1.23 -9.93 8.86
CA ASP A 78 -0.08 -10.36 8.35
C ASP A 78 -1.23 -9.63 9.07
N LEU A 79 -0.89 -8.63 9.90
CA LEU A 79 -1.83 -7.78 10.63
C LEU A 79 -1.49 -6.30 10.50
N PRO A 80 -2.51 -5.41 10.53
CA PRO A 80 -2.29 -4.00 10.77
C PRO A 80 -1.66 -3.76 12.13
N TYR A 81 -0.78 -2.77 12.21
CA TYR A 81 -0.16 -2.34 13.47
C TYR A 81 0.00 -0.84 13.53
N TRP A 82 0.04 -0.32 14.76
CA TRP A 82 0.32 1.09 15.00
C TRP A 82 1.81 1.32 15.12
N THR A 83 2.30 2.36 14.44
CA THR A 83 3.65 2.88 14.62
C THR A 83 3.60 4.34 15.09
N LYS A 84 4.68 4.82 15.69
CA LYS A 84 4.79 6.19 16.18
C LYS A 84 5.64 7.03 15.24
N VAL A 85 5.09 8.16 14.80
CA VAL A 85 5.76 9.13 13.90
C VAL A 85 5.69 10.50 14.57
N GLY A 86 6.80 10.91 15.19
CA GLY A 86 6.80 12.05 16.11
C GLY A 86 5.85 11.79 17.29
N ASP A 87 4.88 12.67 17.50
CA ASP A 87 3.86 12.53 18.55
C ASP A 87 2.55 11.88 18.07
N LYS A 88 2.47 11.48 16.79
CA LYS A 88 1.27 10.87 16.22
C LYS A 88 1.41 9.35 16.13
N ASN A 89 0.32 8.64 16.41
CA ASN A 89 0.18 7.24 16.02
C ASN A 89 -0.29 7.18 14.56
N HIS A 90 0.31 6.30 13.78
CA HIS A 90 -0.05 6.06 12.38
C HIS A 90 -0.29 4.57 12.17
N LEU A 91 -1.34 4.23 11.43
CA LEU A 91 -1.67 2.85 11.12
C LEU A 91 -0.85 2.39 9.92
N VAL A 92 -0.19 1.24 10.05
CA VAL A 92 0.41 0.53 8.93
C VAL A 92 -0.50 -0.65 8.61
N ILE A 93 -0.93 -0.76 7.36
CA ILE A 93 -1.63 -1.93 6.83
C ILE A 93 -0.68 -2.60 5.83
N PRO A 94 0.04 -3.66 6.22
CA PRO A 94 1.00 -4.32 5.34
C PRO A 94 0.39 -4.76 4.01
N TYR A 95 1.17 -4.65 2.94
CA TYR A 95 0.84 -5.16 1.62
C TYR A 95 1.67 -6.41 1.31
N ALA A 96 1.48 -6.98 0.12
CA ALA A 96 2.14 -8.20 -0.32
C ALA A 96 2.79 -8.02 -1.71
N LEU A 97 4.05 -8.41 -1.84
CA LEU A 97 4.79 -8.42 -3.12
C LEU A 97 4.82 -9.80 -3.77
N ASP A 98 4.35 -10.83 -3.08
CA ASP A 98 4.37 -12.24 -3.44
C ASP A 98 3.02 -12.71 -3.97
N THR A 99 1.92 -12.47 -3.23
CA THR A 99 0.53 -12.66 -3.70
C THR A 99 0.09 -11.56 -4.67
N ASN A 100 0.99 -11.17 -5.58
CA ASN A 100 0.88 -9.99 -6.44
C ASN A 100 1.06 -10.38 -7.91
N ASP A 101 0.23 -9.85 -8.80
CA ASP A 101 0.26 -10.18 -10.23
C ASP A 101 1.49 -9.64 -10.97
N LEU A 102 2.27 -8.75 -10.35
CA LEU A 102 3.59 -8.33 -10.86
C LEU A 102 4.50 -9.53 -11.16
N LYS A 103 4.25 -10.69 -10.53
CA LYS A 103 4.95 -11.95 -10.80
C LYS A 103 4.73 -12.53 -12.20
N PHE A 104 3.82 -11.99 -12.99
CA PHE A 104 3.69 -12.30 -14.42
C PHE A 104 4.62 -11.47 -15.32
N ALA A 105 5.24 -10.40 -14.80
CA ALA A 105 6.18 -9.62 -15.59
C ALA A 105 7.35 -10.49 -16.09
N PRO A 106 7.91 -10.23 -17.29
CA PRO A 106 8.97 -11.06 -17.86
C PRO A 106 10.14 -11.27 -16.90
N GLY A 107 10.52 -12.52 -16.66
CA GLY A 107 11.60 -12.90 -15.74
C GLY A 107 11.16 -13.18 -14.30
N ASN A 108 9.87 -13.08 -13.99
CA ASN A 108 9.31 -13.43 -12.67
C ASN A 108 8.73 -14.86 -12.61
N ASN A 109 8.08 -15.17 -11.49
CA ASN A 109 7.83 -16.52 -10.99
C ASN A 109 6.59 -17.23 -11.57
N PHE A 110 5.60 -16.51 -12.11
CA PHE A 110 4.37 -17.13 -12.63
C PHE A 110 4.31 -17.09 -14.15
N SER A 111 4.01 -18.24 -14.75
CA SER A 111 3.89 -18.38 -16.21
C SER A 111 2.47 -18.71 -16.67
N THR A 112 1.57 -19.07 -15.75
CA THR A 112 0.16 -19.38 -16.06
C THR A 112 -0.79 -18.83 -15.00
N GLY A 113 -2.05 -18.64 -15.36
CA GLY A 113 -3.10 -18.30 -14.40
C GLY A 113 -3.24 -19.34 -13.29
N SER A 114 -3.06 -20.63 -13.60
CA SER A 114 -3.13 -21.71 -12.63
C SER A 114 -2.05 -21.60 -11.56
N SER A 115 -0.80 -21.26 -11.92
CA SER A 115 0.27 -21.12 -10.93
C SER A 115 0.01 -19.98 -9.94
N PHE A 116 -0.60 -18.88 -10.40
CA PHE A 116 -0.97 -17.79 -9.50
C PHE A 116 -2.18 -18.16 -8.63
N PHE A 117 -3.19 -18.82 -9.21
CA PHE A 117 -4.34 -19.31 -8.47
C PHE A 117 -3.94 -20.28 -7.35
N GLU A 118 -3.08 -21.25 -7.65
CA GLU A 118 -2.58 -22.21 -6.65
C GLU A 118 -1.86 -21.48 -5.53
N TYR A 119 -1.01 -20.51 -5.86
CA TYR A 119 -0.32 -19.70 -4.86
C TYR A 119 -1.29 -18.93 -3.94
N LEU A 120 -2.28 -18.25 -4.52
CA LEU A 120 -3.30 -17.52 -3.75
C LEU A 120 -4.16 -18.46 -2.89
N ARG A 121 -4.56 -19.61 -3.43
CA ARG A 121 -5.34 -20.62 -2.69
C ARG A 121 -4.55 -21.12 -1.49
N ASP A 122 -3.29 -21.51 -1.70
CA ASP A 122 -2.47 -22.10 -0.64
C ASP A 122 -2.17 -21.06 0.47
N SER A 123 -1.91 -19.80 0.10
CA SER A 123 -1.78 -18.68 1.04
C SER A 123 -3.08 -18.45 1.83
N PHE A 124 -4.23 -18.45 1.16
CA PHE A 124 -5.53 -18.29 1.81
C PHE A 124 -5.85 -19.45 2.76
N GLU A 125 -5.67 -20.70 2.33
CA GLU A 125 -5.96 -21.89 3.13
C GLU A 125 -5.11 -21.93 4.41
N THR A 126 -3.83 -21.56 4.30
CA THR A 126 -2.93 -21.42 5.46
C THR A 126 -3.47 -20.40 6.46
N LEU A 127 -3.76 -19.17 6.01
CA LEU A 127 -4.29 -18.11 6.89
C LEU A 127 -5.68 -18.44 7.44
N ALA A 128 -6.51 -19.17 6.68
CA ALA A 128 -7.84 -19.61 7.11
C ALA A 128 -7.76 -20.70 8.19
N GLU A 129 -6.78 -21.60 8.11
CA GLU A 129 -6.52 -22.60 9.15
C GLU A 129 -6.06 -21.93 10.44
N GLU A 130 -5.06 -21.05 10.37
CA GLU A 130 -4.57 -20.27 11.51
C GLU A 130 -5.67 -19.37 12.11
N GLY A 131 -6.55 -18.83 11.26
CA GLY A 131 -7.66 -17.96 11.62
C GLY A 131 -8.71 -18.61 12.53
N ARG A 132 -8.69 -19.94 12.71
CA ARG A 132 -9.49 -20.64 13.74
C ARG A 132 -9.11 -20.22 15.15
N HIS A 133 -7.87 -19.76 15.34
CA HIS A 133 -7.34 -19.29 16.62
C HIS A 133 -6.98 -17.81 16.58
N TRP A 134 -6.44 -17.32 15.47
CA TRP A 134 -5.86 -15.98 15.39
C TRP A 134 -5.99 -15.41 13.97
N PRO A 135 -7.13 -14.78 13.63
CA PRO A 135 -7.41 -14.26 12.29
C PRO A 135 -6.36 -13.28 11.77
N ARG A 136 -6.20 -13.25 10.44
CA ARG A 136 -5.21 -12.44 9.70
C ARG A 136 -5.81 -11.80 8.47
N MET A 137 -5.09 -10.82 7.91
CA MET A 137 -5.40 -10.27 6.59
C MET A 137 -4.53 -10.93 5.52
N MET A 138 -5.03 -10.90 4.28
CA MET A 138 -4.30 -11.27 3.08
C MET A 138 -4.50 -10.18 2.05
N SER A 139 -3.42 -9.67 1.47
CA SER A 139 -3.48 -8.77 0.31
C SER A 139 -3.33 -9.56 -0.99
N ILE A 140 -4.00 -9.09 -2.03
CA ILE A 140 -3.87 -9.56 -3.42
C ILE A 140 -3.67 -8.32 -4.28
#